data_AF-A0A8S8ZWQ7-F1
#
_entry.id   AF-A0A8S8ZWQ7-F1
#
_cell.length_a   1.000
_cell.length_b   1.000
_cell.length_c   1.000
_cell.angle_alpha   90.00
_cell.angle_beta   90.00
_cell.angle_gamma   90.00
#
_symmetry.space_group_name_H-M   'P 1'
#
loop_
_entity.id
_entity.type
_entity.pdbx_description
1 polymer ?
#
loop_
_entity_poly.entity_id
_entity_poly.type
_entity_poly.pdbx_seq_one_letter_code
_entity_poly.pdbx_strand_id
1 'polypeptide(L)'
;MASDAASRPKKGGFDFLESRWAKIFFSIVALQAIIGVTFEAYIFGKFQGSINPDARNRNDEAQEAQYMTIPTFLALFIFGFLYVLFLTWDALRWKNTIQIIGLCIANLALFVYTILQIDQIDRSIDKLRGLNEDIFRDEAVHQTVWKSCAPFLYTIPPVIGVATIAMSVCAWQLYQEFAWDILKQIGADYRMKKRFLHYQIFIALLKFDFFFFLGFTIQFLVVVTGKTDIELGLTAAAIPVTIVILLCAAYFTQRENRIGMCGVILLFFGGLAYFLFKLVRIYSKARGQNYLAVKRSLTAFAVMTIVLIIVTIANAFLCMSNFNNGLKTHLVKPKGRDPEKDDMNSFQMTDQKPQLSTRMTID
;
A
#
# COMPACT_ATOMS: atom_id res chain seq x y z
N MET A 1 -18.67 51.60 9.87
CA MET A 1 -18.28 50.96 8.58
C MET A 1 -17.55 49.67 8.93
N ALA A 2 -18.27 48.55 8.85
CA ALA A 2 -17.74 47.23 9.16
C ALA A 2 -16.73 46.83 8.08
N SER A 3 -15.52 46.42 8.48
CA SER A 3 -14.56 45.84 7.55
C SER A 3 -14.97 44.40 7.26
N ASP A 4 -15.06 44.09 5.97
CA ASP A 4 -15.27 42.75 5.45
C ASP A 4 -14.14 41.83 5.92
N ALA A 5 -14.45 41.01 6.92
CA ALA A 5 -13.65 39.83 7.25
C ALA A 5 -13.80 38.83 6.10
N ALA A 6 -12.87 38.87 5.14
CA ALA A 6 -12.73 37.88 4.10
C ALA A 6 -12.60 36.49 4.74
N SER A 7 -13.70 35.76 4.79
CA SER A 7 -13.76 34.39 5.29
C SER A 7 -12.90 33.51 4.38
N ARG A 8 -11.81 32.98 4.92
CA ARG A 8 -10.99 31.96 4.26
C ARG A 8 -11.90 30.79 3.85
N PRO A 9 -11.83 30.27 2.61
CA PRO A 9 -12.62 29.11 2.24
C PRO A 9 -12.22 27.94 3.16
N LYS A 10 -13.22 27.32 3.79
CA LYS A 10 -13.05 26.07 4.53
C LYS A 10 -12.44 25.06 3.56
N LYS A 11 -11.19 24.66 3.79
CA LYS A 11 -10.50 23.61 3.02
C LYS A 11 -11.35 22.34 3.03
N GLY A 12 -12.06 22.09 1.93
CA GLY A 12 -12.87 20.90 1.76
C GLY A 12 -11.97 19.67 1.62
N GLY A 13 -12.47 18.48 1.96
CA GLY A 13 -11.71 17.23 1.88
C GLY A 13 -11.16 16.89 0.47
N PHE A 14 -11.59 17.61 -0.57
CA PHE A 14 -11.21 17.44 -1.98
C PHE A 14 -10.24 18.52 -2.52
N ASP A 15 -9.69 19.39 -1.67
CA ASP A 15 -8.70 20.42 -2.05
C ASP A 15 -7.47 19.82 -2.76
N PHE A 16 -7.15 18.56 -2.48
CA PHE A 16 -6.04 17.84 -3.11
C PHE A 16 -6.24 17.57 -4.61
N LEU A 17 -7.47 17.70 -5.11
CA LEU A 17 -7.81 17.56 -6.52
C LEU A 17 -7.70 18.88 -7.29
N GLU A 18 -7.13 19.95 -6.76
CA GLU A 18 -7.03 21.21 -7.52
C GLU A 18 -6.21 21.08 -8.82
N SER A 19 -5.15 20.27 -8.81
CA SER A 19 -4.35 19.99 -10.01
C SER A 19 -5.12 19.12 -11.02
N ARG A 20 -5.09 19.53 -12.30
CA ARG A 20 -5.66 18.76 -13.40
C ARG A 20 -5.06 17.35 -13.48
N TRP A 21 -3.75 17.23 -13.26
CA TRP A 21 -3.06 15.94 -13.29
C TRP A 21 -3.41 15.06 -12.10
N ALA A 22 -3.63 15.66 -10.91
CA ALA A 22 -4.09 14.92 -9.73
C ALA A 22 -5.50 14.35 -9.95
N LYS A 23 -6.41 15.12 -10.58
CA LYS A 23 -7.75 14.64 -10.98
C LYS A 23 -7.66 13.47 -11.94
N ILE A 24 -6.85 13.58 -12.99
CA ILE A 24 -6.71 12.53 -14.00
C ILE A 24 -6.12 11.27 -13.36
N PHE A 25 -5.02 11.39 -12.60
CA PHE A 25 -4.40 10.26 -11.92
C PHE A 25 -5.38 9.54 -10.99
N PHE A 26 -6.10 10.28 -10.13
CA PHE A 26 -7.11 9.70 -9.24
C PHE A 26 -8.24 9.03 -10.02
N SER A 27 -8.71 9.65 -11.10
CA SER A 27 -9.81 9.11 -11.93
C SER A 27 -9.41 7.81 -12.63
N ILE A 28 -8.17 7.71 -13.13
CA ILE A 28 -7.64 6.48 -13.73
C ILE A 28 -7.66 5.34 -12.69
N VAL A 29 -7.11 5.59 -11.50
CA VAL A 29 -7.05 4.58 -10.43
C VAL A 29 -8.46 4.22 -9.94
N ALA A 30 -9.35 5.20 -9.80
CA ALA A 30 -10.73 4.96 -9.40
C ALA A 30 -11.49 4.12 -10.44
N LEU A 31 -11.34 4.43 -11.73
CA LEU A 31 -11.95 3.65 -12.80
C LEU A 31 -11.40 2.22 -12.85
N GLN A 32 -10.08 2.05 -12.73
CA GLN A 32 -9.45 0.74 -12.62
C GLN A 32 -10.01 -0.05 -11.42
N ALA A 33 -10.12 0.60 -10.25
CA ALA A 33 -10.65 -0.06 -9.05
C ALA A 33 -12.12 -0.45 -9.21
N ILE A 34 -12.96 0.39 -9.81
CA ILE A 34 -14.36 0.06 -10.09
C ILE A 34 -14.45 -1.16 -11.00
N ILE A 35 -13.73 -1.17 -12.12
CA ILE A 35 -13.76 -2.29 -13.08
C ILE A 35 -13.23 -3.57 -12.41
N GLY A 36 -12.06 -3.48 -11.76
CA GLY A 36 -11.43 -4.61 -11.08
C GLY A 36 -12.33 -5.20 -9.99
N VAL A 37 -12.81 -4.37 -9.06
CA VAL A 37 -13.71 -4.84 -7.97
C VAL A 37 -15.00 -5.43 -8.53
N THR A 38 -15.59 -4.85 -9.57
CA THR A 38 -16.83 -5.37 -10.18
C THR A 38 -16.61 -6.74 -10.79
N PHE A 39 -15.52 -6.93 -11.54
CA PHE A 39 -15.22 -8.22 -12.17
C PHE A 39 -14.87 -9.28 -11.13
N GLU A 40 -14.02 -8.95 -10.15
CA GLU A 40 -13.66 -9.85 -9.06
C GLU A 40 -14.90 -10.26 -8.23
N ALA A 41 -15.78 -9.32 -7.90
CA ALA A 41 -17.00 -9.58 -7.16
C ALA A 41 -17.99 -10.46 -7.96
N TYR A 42 -18.09 -10.24 -9.27
CA TYR A 42 -18.90 -11.10 -10.14
C TYR A 42 -18.37 -12.53 -10.19
N ILE A 43 -17.05 -12.71 -10.39
CA ILE A 43 -16.40 -14.02 -10.40
C ILE A 43 -16.62 -14.71 -9.04
N PHE A 44 -16.47 -13.97 -7.94
CA PHE A 44 -16.71 -14.46 -6.58
C PHE A 44 -18.13 -14.95 -6.40
N GLY A 45 -19.12 -14.14 -6.79
CA GLY A 45 -20.54 -14.50 -6.68
C GLY A 45 -20.92 -15.71 -7.53
N LYS A 46 -20.40 -15.79 -8.76
CA LYS A 46 -20.62 -16.96 -9.64
C LYS A 46 -19.99 -18.22 -9.09
N PHE A 47 -18.76 -18.14 -8.60
CA PHE A 47 -18.08 -19.27 -8.00
C PHE A 47 -18.80 -19.76 -6.74
N GLN A 48 -19.12 -18.87 -5.79
CA GLN A 48 -19.85 -19.27 -4.59
C GLN A 48 -21.25 -19.82 -4.88
N GLY A 49 -21.97 -19.24 -5.85
CA GLY A 49 -23.30 -19.72 -6.23
C GLY A 49 -23.29 -21.10 -6.91
N SER A 50 -22.15 -21.51 -7.48
CA SER A 50 -21.98 -22.79 -8.17
C SER A 50 -21.62 -23.96 -7.26
N ILE A 51 -21.12 -23.68 -6.05
CA ILE A 51 -20.73 -24.70 -5.07
C ILE A 51 -21.98 -25.29 -4.42
N ASN A 52 -22.03 -26.61 -4.32
CA ASN A 52 -23.03 -27.31 -3.54
C ASN A 52 -22.65 -27.26 -2.04
N PRO A 53 -23.46 -26.61 -1.18
CA PRO A 53 -23.14 -26.52 0.25
C PRO A 53 -23.12 -27.90 0.94
N ASP A 54 -23.84 -28.89 0.41
CA ASP A 54 -23.95 -30.23 0.98
C ASP A 54 -22.74 -31.13 0.65
N ALA A 55 -21.97 -30.78 -0.39
CA ALA A 55 -20.74 -31.47 -0.78
C ALA A 55 -19.53 -31.07 0.09
N ARG A 56 -19.71 -30.13 1.03
CA ARG A 56 -18.68 -29.72 1.98
C ARG A 56 -18.62 -30.73 3.13
N ASN A 57 -17.77 -31.73 2.97
CA ASN A 57 -17.46 -32.65 4.05
C ASN A 57 -16.55 -31.94 5.08
N ARG A 58 -17.10 -31.54 6.23
CA ARG A 58 -16.39 -30.75 7.26
C ARG A 58 -15.18 -31.48 7.87
N ASN A 59 -15.01 -32.76 7.59
CA ASN A 59 -13.95 -33.59 8.18
C ASN A 59 -12.68 -33.65 7.31
N ASP A 60 -12.68 -33.09 6.10
CA ASP A 60 -11.50 -33.06 5.22
C ASP A 60 -10.93 -31.63 5.10
N GLU A 61 -9.89 -31.35 5.91
CA GLU A 61 -9.16 -30.08 5.88
C GLU A 61 -8.57 -29.74 4.50
N ALA A 62 -8.17 -30.75 3.73
CA ALA A 62 -7.58 -30.54 2.42
C ALA A 62 -8.64 -30.04 1.43
N GLN A 63 -9.82 -30.63 1.47
CA GLN A 63 -10.97 -30.22 0.65
C GLN A 63 -11.40 -28.79 1.03
N GLU A 64 -11.54 -28.49 2.32
CA GLU A 64 -11.91 -27.16 2.82
C GLU A 64 -10.93 -26.06 2.36
N ALA A 65 -9.63 -26.31 2.42
CA ALA A 65 -8.64 -25.35 1.97
C ALA A 65 -8.70 -25.11 0.45
N GLN A 66 -8.98 -26.14 -0.36
CA GLN A 66 -9.20 -25.94 -1.80
C GLN A 66 -10.43 -25.06 -2.05
N TYR A 67 -11.52 -25.24 -1.30
CA TYR A 67 -12.70 -24.38 -1.41
C TYR A 67 -12.41 -22.92 -1.06
N MET A 68 -11.60 -22.69 -0.03
CA MET A 68 -11.25 -21.34 0.40
C MET A 68 -10.19 -20.67 -0.47
N THR A 69 -9.53 -21.42 -1.37
CA THR A 69 -8.46 -20.92 -2.24
C THR A 69 -8.94 -19.80 -3.15
N ILE A 70 -9.96 -20.05 -3.97
CA ILE A 70 -10.48 -19.09 -4.94
C ILE A 70 -11.08 -17.85 -4.24
N PRO A 71 -11.99 -17.97 -3.25
CA PRO A 71 -12.53 -16.83 -2.50
C PRO A 71 -11.44 -15.96 -1.87
N THR A 72 -10.39 -16.58 -1.30
CA THR A 72 -9.29 -15.84 -0.67
C THR A 72 -8.52 -15.02 -1.69
N PHE A 73 -8.25 -15.56 -2.88
CA PHE A 73 -7.57 -14.81 -3.92
C PHE A 73 -8.40 -13.64 -4.45
N LEU A 74 -9.67 -13.88 -4.80
CA LEU A 74 -10.57 -12.84 -5.28
C LEU A 74 -10.73 -11.72 -4.25
N ALA A 75 -10.90 -12.06 -2.97
CA ALA A 75 -11.00 -11.10 -1.88
C ALA A 75 -9.71 -10.25 -1.74
N LEU A 76 -8.54 -10.86 -1.95
CA LEU A 76 -7.26 -10.14 -1.92
C LEU A 76 -7.06 -9.21 -3.11
N PHE A 77 -7.56 -9.57 -4.29
CA PHE A 77 -7.57 -8.64 -5.44
C PHE A 77 -8.49 -7.46 -5.20
N ILE A 78 -9.71 -7.71 -4.70
CA ILE A 78 -10.64 -6.64 -4.29
C ILE A 78 -9.96 -5.71 -3.28
N PHE A 79 -9.35 -6.27 -2.23
CA PHE A 79 -8.60 -5.50 -1.26
C PHE A 79 -7.44 -4.74 -1.91
N GLY A 80 -6.71 -5.34 -2.85
CA GLY A 80 -5.64 -4.69 -3.62
C GLY A 80 -6.10 -3.46 -4.39
N PHE A 81 -7.19 -3.57 -5.16
CA PHE A 81 -7.74 -2.44 -5.89
C PHE A 81 -8.17 -1.30 -4.97
N LEU A 82 -8.86 -1.62 -3.87
CA LEU A 82 -9.28 -0.64 -2.87
C LEU A 82 -8.08 -0.01 -2.15
N TYR A 83 -7.04 -0.80 -1.87
CA TYR A 83 -5.85 -0.32 -1.18
C TYR A 83 -5.02 0.62 -2.06
N VAL A 84 -4.84 0.31 -3.35
CA VAL A 84 -4.18 1.21 -4.31
C VAL A 84 -4.96 2.51 -4.46
N LEU A 85 -6.30 2.46 -4.50
CA LEU A 85 -7.14 3.66 -4.52
C LEU A 85 -6.98 4.50 -3.24
N PHE A 86 -6.99 3.85 -2.07
CA PHE A 86 -6.76 4.52 -0.78
C PHE A 86 -5.38 5.18 -0.72
N LEU A 87 -4.33 4.46 -1.13
CA LEU A 87 -2.97 5.00 -1.17
C LEU A 87 -2.82 6.13 -2.18
N THR A 88 -3.59 6.10 -3.28
CA THR A 88 -3.62 7.20 -4.27
C THR A 88 -4.23 8.45 -3.68
N TRP A 89 -5.36 8.32 -3.00
CA TRP A 89 -5.97 9.42 -2.26
C TRP A 89 -4.98 10.03 -1.24
N ASP A 90 -4.35 9.17 -0.43
CA ASP A 90 -3.39 9.59 0.58
C ASP A 90 -2.14 10.25 -0.03
N ALA A 91 -1.59 9.69 -1.12
CA ALA A 91 -0.42 10.25 -1.80
C ALA A 91 -0.71 11.64 -2.39
N LEU A 92 -1.87 11.83 -3.02
CA LEU A 92 -2.26 13.12 -3.60
C LEU A 92 -2.58 14.15 -2.51
N ARG A 93 -3.27 13.75 -1.44
CA ARG A 93 -3.59 14.63 -0.31
C ARG A 93 -2.35 15.21 0.36
N TRP A 94 -1.31 14.40 0.52
CA TRP A 94 -0.05 14.82 1.12
C TRP A 94 0.99 15.29 0.10
N LYS A 95 0.63 15.39 -1.18
CA LYS A 95 1.53 15.71 -2.31
C LYS A 95 2.83 14.89 -2.25
N ASN A 96 2.72 13.61 -1.89
CA ASN A 96 3.86 12.71 -1.73
C ASN A 96 4.21 12.06 -3.08
N THR A 97 5.13 12.68 -3.80
CA THR A 97 5.58 12.23 -5.12
C THR A 97 6.22 10.83 -5.09
N ILE A 98 6.94 10.50 -4.02
CA ILE A 98 7.57 9.20 -3.88
C ILE A 98 6.51 8.10 -3.76
N GLN A 99 5.43 8.37 -3.02
CA GLN A 99 4.31 7.42 -2.92
C GLN A 99 3.59 7.24 -4.26
N ILE A 100 3.52 8.27 -5.11
CA ILE A 100 2.97 8.17 -6.47
C ILE A 100 3.83 7.26 -7.37
N ILE A 101 5.16 7.40 -7.30
CA ILE A 101 6.07 6.50 -8.02
C ILE A 101 5.91 5.06 -7.50
N GLY A 102 5.86 4.89 -6.18
CA GLY A 102 5.59 3.61 -5.54
C GLY A 102 4.26 2.99 -5.97
N LEU A 103 3.21 3.81 -6.14
CA LEU A 103 1.90 3.37 -6.65
C LEU A 103 1.97 2.85 -8.08
N CYS A 104 2.78 3.47 -8.95
CA CYS A 104 2.98 2.97 -10.32
C CYS A 104 3.66 1.59 -10.31
N ILE A 105 4.68 1.41 -9.46
CA ILE A 105 5.36 0.11 -9.28
C ILE A 105 4.40 -0.92 -8.67
N ALA A 106 3.59 -0.53 -7.68
CA ALA A 106 2.59 -1.41 -7.07
C ALA A 106 1.52 -1.83 -8.08
N ASN A 107 1.09 -0.93 -8.98
CA ASN A 107 0.14 -1.25 -10.02
C ASN A 107 0.73 -2.21 -11.07
N LEU A 108 2.02 -2.06 -11.39
CA LEU A 108 2.75 -3.02 -12.23
C LEU A 108 2.83 -4.41 -11.56
N ALA A 109 3.07 -4.46 -10.25
CA ALA A 109 3.05 -5.71 -9.50
C ALA A 109 1.64 -6.35 -9.52
N LEU A 110 0.59 -5.55 -9.35
CA LEU A 110 -0.79 -6.00 -9.45
C LEU A 110 -1.11 -6.55 -10.85
N PHE A 111 -0.64 -5.89 -11.92
CA PHE A 111 -0.75 -6.36 -13.30
C PHE A 111 -0.14 -7.76 -13.48
N VAL A 112 1.13 -7.95 -13.08
CA VAL A 112 1.79 -9.27 -13.14
C VAL A 112 0.99 -10.31 -12.36
N TYR A 113 0.45 -9.92 -11.21
CA TYR A 113 -0.31 -10.83 -10.36
C TYR A 113 -1.67 -11.22 -10.96
N THR A 114 -2.37 -10.31 -11.65
CA THR A 114 -3.60 -10.64 -12.37
C THR A 114 -3.37 -11.58 -13.55
N ILE A 115 -2.18 -11.59 -14.15
CA ILE A 115 -1.82 -12.61 -15.15
C ILE A 115 -1.71 -13.99 -14.48
N LEU A 116 -1.02 -14.06 -13.35
CA LEU A 116 -0.86 -15.32 -12.59
C LEU A 116 -2.20 -15.85 -12.07
N GLN A 117 -3.15 -14.97 -11.76
CA GLN A 117 -4.48 -15.32 -11.27
C GLN A 117 -5.27 -16.21 -12.24
N ILE A 118 -5.08 -16.05 -13.55
CA ILE A 118 -5.81 -16.81 -14.57
C ILE A 118 -5.50 -18.30 -14.43
N ASP A 119 -4.21 -18.65 -14.53
CA ASP A 119 -3.71 -20.02 -14.32
C ASP A 119 -4.08 -20.56 -12.93
N GLN A 120 -4.11 -19.67 -11.93
CA GLN A 120 -4.37 -20.03 -10.55
C GLN A 120 -5.82 -20.47 -10.34
N ILE A 121 -6.78 -19.68 -10.85
CA ILE A 121 -8.21 -19.97 -10.73
C ILE A 121 -8.55 -21.20 -11.56
N ASP A 122 -8.03 -21.32 -12.78
CA ASP A 122 -8.23 -22.49 -13.65
C ASP A 122 -7.82 -23.80 -12.96
N ARG A 123 -6.56 -23.86 -12.47
CA ARG A 123 -6.04 -25.03 -11.75
C ARG A 123 -6.77 -25.32 -10.45
N SER A 124 -7.31 -24.29 -9.79
CA SER A 124 -8.06 -24.47 -8.54
C SER A 124 -9.44 -25.08 -8.84
N ILE A 125 -10.08 -24.68 -9.93
CA ILE A 125 -11.34 -25.29 -10.41
C ILE A 125 -11.09 -26.74 -10.84
N ASP A 126 -10.02 -27.01 -11.59
CA ASP A 126 -9.65 -28.37 -12.00
C ASP A 126 -9.36 -29.30 -10.82
N LYS A 127 -8.69 -28.79 -9.79
CA LYS A 127 -8.43 -29.56 -8.57
C LYS A 127 -9.69 -29.85 -7.77
N LEU A 128 -10.58 -28.88 -7.66
CA LEU A 128 -11.88 -29.09 -7.02
C LEU A 128 -12.65 -30.16 -7.78
N ARG A 129 -12.64 -30.15 -9.11
CA ARG A 129 -13.24 -31.22 -9.94
C ARG A 129 -12.67 -32.60 -9.63
N GLY A 130 -11.35 -32.72 -9.49
CA GLY A 130 -10.70 -34.01 -9.24
C GLY A 130 -10.93 -34.59 -7.84
N LEU A 131 -11.47 -33.80 -6.89
CA LEU A 131 -11.68 -34.22 -5.51
C LEU A 131 -13.02 -34.93 -5.29
N ASN A 132 -14.11 -34.42 -5.87
CA ASN A 132 -15.43 -35.06 -5.79
C ASN A 132 -16.37 -34.50 -6.90
N GLU A 133 -17.12 -35.36 -7.58
CA GLU A 133 -18.00 -34.98 -8.70
C GLU A 133 -19.21 -34.15 -8.20
N ASP A 134 -19.66 -34.39 -6.97
CA ASP A 134 -20.83 -33.73 -6.35
C ASP A 134 -20.58 -32.29 -5.87
N ILE A 135 -19.35 -31.78 -6.02
CA ILE A 135 -18.95 -30.45 -5.50
C ILE A 135 -19.71 -29.32 -6.16
N PHE A 136 -20.00 -29.47 -7.45
CA PHE A 136 -20.79 -28.52 -8.20
C PHE A 136 -22.23 -29.00 -8.25
N ARG A 137 -23.18 -28.06 -8.14
CA ARG A 137 -24.61 -28.37 -8.09
C ARG A 137 -25.16 -29.10 -9.31
N ASP A 138 -24.43 -29.08 -10.44
CA ASP A 138 -24.87 -29.69 -11.70
C ASP A 138 -23.65 -29.99 -12.59
N GLU A 139 -23.66 -31.13 -13.30
CA GLU A 139 -22.54 -31.56 -14.16
C GLU A 139 -22.41 -30.66 -15.41
N ALA A 140 -23.52 -30.06 -15.85
CA ALA A 140 -23.55 -29.02 -16.89
C ALA A 140 -23.09 -27.63 -16.40
N VAL A 141 -23.19 -27.35 -15.10
CA VAL A 141 -22.74 -26.08 -14.50
C VAL A 141 -21.21 -26.00 -14.48
N HIS A 142 -20.50 -27.13 -14.47
CA HIS A 142 -19.03 -27.19 -14.43
C HIS A 142 -18.33 -26.45 -15.59
N GLN A 143 -18.63 -26.79 -16.85
CA GLN A 143 -18.10 -26.03 -17.98
C GLN A 143 -18.62 -24.59 -17.98
N THR A 144 -19.79 -24.36 -17.40
CA THR A 144 -20.43 -23.04 -17.35
C THR A 144 -19.70 -22.09 -16.39
N VAL A 145 -19.15 -22.54 -15.26
CA VAL A 145 -18.46 -21.65 -14.30
C VAL A 145 -17.19 -21.05 -14.92
N TRP A 146 -16.27 -21.89 -15.42
CA TRP A 146 -15.06 -21.38 -16.05
C TRP A 146 -15.39 -20.57 -17.31
N LYS A 147 -16.29 -21.06 -18.18
CA LYS A 147 -16.71 -20.30 -19.38
C LYS A 147 -17.32 -18.93 -19.04
N SER A 148 -18.01 -18.82 -17.90
CA SER A 148 -18.60 -17.55 -17.44
C SER A 148 -17.56 -16.62 -16.82
N CYS A 149 -16.56 -17.16 -16.10
CA CYS A 149 -15.56 -16.36 -15.40
C CYS A 149 -14.38 -15.96 -16.29
N ALA A 150 -13.92 -16.86 -17.17
CA ALA A 150 -12.73 -16.67 -18.00
C ALA A 150 -12.71 -15.34 -18.77
N PRO A 151 -13.80 -14.88 -19.43
CA PRO A 151 -13.79 -13.59 -20.14
C PRO A 151 -13.41 -12.43 -19.23
N PHE A 152 -13.93 -12.41 -17.99
CA PHE A 152 -13.61 -11.36 -17.01
C PHE A 152 -12.17 -11.48 -16.54
N LEU A 153 -11.68 -12.69 -16.22
CA LEU A 153 -10.29 -12.91 -15.83
C LEU A 153 -9.30 -12.46 -16.91
N TYR A 154 -9.56 -12.75 -18.19
CA TYR A 154 -8.70 -12.30 -19.30
C TYR A 154 -8.79 -10.80 -19.56
N THR A 155 -9.87 -10.14 -19.16
CA THR A 155 -10.06 -8.69 -19.34
C THR A 155 -9.35 -7.86 -18.27
N ILE A 156 -9.17 -8.39 -17.05
CA ILE A 156 -8.55 -7.64 -15.95
C ILE A 156 -7.10 -7.21 -16.27
N PRO A 157 -6.17 -8.08 -16.71
CA PRO A 157 -4.79 -7.69 -16.99
C PRO A 157 -4.64 -6.54 -17.99
N PRO A 158 -5.25 -6.54 -19.20
CA PRO A 158 -5.09 -5.42 -20.13
C PRO A 158 -5.64 -4.11 -19.58
N VAL A 159 -6.74 -4.13 -18.80
CA VAL A 159 -7.27 -2.92 -18.14
C VAL A 159 -6.22 -2.33 -17.18
N ILE A 160 -5.61 -3.15 -16.34
CA ILE A 160 -4.57 -2.70 -15.40
C ILE A 160 -3.30 -2.29 -16.16
N GLY A 161 -2.93 -3.00 -17.24
CA GLY A 161 -1.79 -2.66 -18.08
C GLY A 161 -1.91 -1.25 -18.67
N VAL A 162 -3.06 -0.94 -19.29
CA VAL A 162 -3.35 0.40 -19.83
C VAL A 162 -3.38 1.45 -18.72
N ALA A 163 -4.04 1.15 -17.59
CA ALA A 163 -4.07 2.06 -16.45
C ALA A 163 -2.67 2.30 -15.86
N THR A 164 -1.79 1.30 -15.81
CA THR A 164 -0.40 1.42 -15.35
C THR A 164 0.40 2.38 -16.23
N ILE A 165 0.25 2.27 -17.56
CA ILE A 165 0.91 3.18 -18.51
C ILE A 165 0.39 4.61 -18.32
N ALA A 166 -0.93 4.77 -18.26
CA ALA A 166 -1.57 6.08 -18.07
C ALA A 166 -1.19 6.72 -16.72
N MET A 167 -1.16 5.93 -15.64
CA MET A 167 -0.66 6.34 -14.32
C MET A 167 0.80 6.79 -14.41
N SER A 168 1.66 6.04 -15.10
CA SER A 168 3.09 6.38 -15.23
C SER A 168 3.30 7.71 -15.95
N VAL A 169 2.54 7.98 -17.02
CA VAL A 169 2.57 9.28 -17.73
C VAL A 169 2.10 10.41 -16.82
N CYS A 170 1.00 10.21 -16.09
CA CYS A 170 0.49 11.22 -15.15
C CYS A 170 1.43 11.44 -13.97
N ALA A 171 2.09 10.38 -13.49
CA ALA A 171 3.07 10.45 -12.41
C ALA A 171 4.28 11.32 -12.79
N TRP A 172 4.72 11.26 -14.05
CA TRP A 172 5.77 12.14 -14.56
C TRP A 172 5.38 13.62 -14.46
N GLN A 173 4.16 13.97 -14.85
CA GLN A 173 3.65 15.34 -14.76
C GLN A 173 3.48 15.80 -13.30
N LEU A 174 2.92 14.93 -12.45
CA LEU A 174 2.79 15.20 -11.01
C LEU A 174 4.15 15.35 -10.32
N TYR A 175 5.17 14.60 -10.75
CA TYR A 175 6.53 14.75 -10.25
C TYR A 175 7.06 16.16 -10.50
N GLN A 176 6.87 16.69 -11.70
CA GLN A 176 7.29 18.05 -12.02
C GLN A 176 6.52 19.08 -11.18
N GLU A 177 5.19 18.97 -11.09
CA GLU A 177 4.34 19.90 -10.33
C GLU A 177 4.70 19.92 -8.84
N PHE A 178 4.85 18.75 -8.21
CA PHE A 178 5.14 18.64 -6.79
C PHE A 178 6.59 18.98 -6.44
N ALA A 179 7.54 18.78 -7.37
CA ALA A 179 8.93 19.19 -7.17
C ALA A 179 9.05 20.72 -6.95
N TRP A 180 8.23 21.51 -7.65
CA TRP A 180 8.14 22.97 -7.47
C TRP A 180 7.53 23.35 -6.12
N ASP A 181 6.50 22.66 -5.66
CA ASP A 181 5.86 22.91 -4.35
C ASP A 181 6.80 22.56 -3.19
N ILE A 182 7.53 21.45 -3.28
CA ILE A 182 8.52 21.04 -2.28
C ILE A 182 9.66 22.08 -2.18
N LEU A 183 10.09 22.65 -3.31
CA LEU A 183 11.09 23.72 -3.31
C LEU A 183 10.62 24.96 -2.54
N LYS A 184 9.34 25.34 -2.69
CA LYS A 184 8.75 26.50 -1.98
C LYS A 184 8.61 26.28 -0.48
N GLN A 185 8.31 25.06 -0.03
CA GLN A 185 8.12 24.76 1.40
C GLN A 185 9.41 24.58 2.19
N ILE A 186 10.43 23.94 1.61
CA ILE A 186 11.67 23.59 2.33
C ILE A 186 12.76 24.66 2.14
N GLY A 187 12.64 25.52 1.13
CA GLY A 187 13.70 26.44 0.72
C GLY A 187 14.82 25.75 -0.04
N ALA A 188 15.95 26.44 -0.21
CA ALA A 188 17.09 25.97 -1.00
C ALA A 188 18.05 25.04 -0.25
N ASP A 189 17.79 24.70 1.02
CA ASP A 189 18.66 23.78 1.78
C ASP A 189 18.50 22.34 1.28
N TYR A 190 19.42 21.96 0.41
CA TYR A 190 19.52 20.63 -0.17
C TYR A 190 19.65 19.50 0.88
N ARG A 191 20.31 19.76 2.02
CA ARG A 191 20.56 18.74 3.05
C ARG A 191 19.26 18.39 3.78
N MET A 192 18.45 19.38 4.13
CA MET A 192 17.15 19.15 4.77
C MET A 192 16.17 18.47 3.81
N LYS A 193 16.12 18.91 2.54
CA LYS A 193 15.30 18.27 1.50
C LYS A 193 15.63 16.79 1.33
N LYS A 194 16.92 16.43 1.31
CA LYS A 194 17.37 15.04 1.22
C LYS A 194 16.93 14.19 2.42
N ARG A 195 17.01 14.73 3.65
CA ARG A 195 16.56 14.04 4.87
C ARG A 195 15.06 13.79 4.87
N PHE A 196 14.28 14.79 4.48
CA PHE A 196 12.83 14.68 4.34
C PHE A 196 12.43 13.66 3.27
N LEU A 197 13.16 13.62 2.15
CA LEU A 197 12.95 12.63 1.09
C LEU A 197 13.14 11.19 1.62
N HIS A 198 14.24 10.92 2.33
CA HIS A 198 14.48 9.59 2.92
C HIS A 198 13.36 9.19 3.89
N TYR A 199 12.87 10.13 4.69
CA TYR A 199 11.72 9.90 5.57
C TYR A 199 10.44 9.57 4.78
N GLN A 200 10.12 10.33 3.72
CA GLN A 200 8.95 10.07 2.88
C GLN A 200 9.04 8.72 2.16
N ILE A 201 10.22 8.35 1.66
CA ILE A 201 10.48 7.02 1.09
C ILE A 201 10.20 5.94 2.14
N PHE A 202 10.73 6.09 3.35
CA PHE A 202 10.53 5.12 4.42
C PHE A 202 9.06 4.94 4.78
N ILE A 203 8.32 6.03 5.00
CA ILE A 203 6.88 5.95 5.31
C ILE A 203 6.06 5.36 4.15
N ALA A 204 6.43 5.65 2.90
CA ALA A 204 5.78 5.03 1.74
C ALA A 204 6.04 3.52 1.69
N LEU A 205 7.28 3.09 1.91
CA LEU A 205 7.65 1.66 1.96
C LEU A 205 6.86 0.92 3.04
N LEU A 206 6.71 1.48 4.24
CA LEU A 206 5.92 0.85 5.32
C LEU A 206 4.46 0.57 4.93
N LYS A 207 3.86 1.43 4.10
CA LYS A 207 2.49 1.23 3.58
C LYS A 207 2.44 0.08 2.57
N PHE A 208 3.40 0.00 1.67
CA PHE A 208 3.49 -1.12 0.73
C PHE A 208 3.81 -2.44 1.47
N ASP A 209 4.72 -2.42 2.44
CA ASP A 209 5.04 -3.57 3.29
C ASP A 209 3.80 -4.12 4.00
N PHE A 210 2.94 -3.24 4.53
CA PHE A 210 1.67 -3.64 5.13
C PHE A 210 0.83 -4.48 4.17
N PHE A 211 0.65 -4.03 2.92
CA PHE A 211 -0.16 -4.73 1.93
C PHE A 211 0.40 -6.11 1.57
N PHE A 212 1.69 -6.18 1.21
CA PHE A 212 2.30 -7.42 0.77
C PHE A 212 2.46 -8.42 1.93
N PHE A 213 2.77 -7.95 3.13
CA PHE A 213 2.81 -8.80 4.32
C PHE A 213 1.42 -9.36 4.66
N LEU A 214 0.41 -8.49 4.68
CA LEU A 214 -0.96 -8.89 4.97
C LEU A 214 -1.48 -9.89 3.93
N GLY A 215 -1.28 -9.59 2.64
CA GLY A 215 -1.69 -10.47 1.55
C GLY A 215 -1.04 -11.85 1.64
N PHE A 216 0.28 -11.91 1.85
CA PHE A 216 0.96 -13.19 2.07
C PHE A 216 0.40 -13.94 3.29
N THR A 217 0.22 -13.23 4.41
CA THR A 217 -0.20 -13.85 5.68
C THR A 217 -1.61 -14.41 5.58
N ILE A 218 -2.55 -13.68 4.96
CA ILE A 218 -3.92 -14.15 4.75
C ILE A 218 -3.94 -15.36 3.82
N GLN A 219 -3.22 -15.33 2.68
CA GLN A 219 -3.15 -16.48 1.77
C GLN A 219 -2.54 -17.71 2.46
N PHE A 220 -1.44 -17.49 3.20
CA PHE A 220 -0.80 -18.56 3.93
C PHE A 220 -1.73 -19.13 4.99
N LEU A 221 -2.38 -18.27 5.79
CA LEU A 221 -3.24 -18.66 6.90
C LEU A 221 -4.47 -19.43 6.44
N VAL A 222 -5.17 -18.95 5.41
CA VAL A 222 -6.44 -19.55 4.98
C VAL A 222 -6.23 -20.76 4.08
N VAL A 223 -5.23 -20.75 3.19
CA VAL A 223 -5.18 -21.72 2.09
C VAL A 223 -4.19 -22.87 2.29
N VAL A 224 -3.14 -22.68 3.08
CA VAL A 224 -2.12 -23.74 3.27
C VAL A 224 -2.62 -24.81 4.25
N THR A 225 -2.56 -26.08 3.88
CA THR A 225 -3.02 -27.20 4.73
C THR A 225 -1.90 -27.82 5.57
N GLY A 226 -2.26 -28.68 6.53
CA GLY A 226 -1.30 -29.45 7.33
C GLY A 226 -0.45 -28.58 8.26
N LYS A 227 -1.04 -27.54 8.82
CA LYS A 227 -0.45 -26.71 9.88
C LYS A 227 -0.77 -27.36 11.22
N THR A 228 0.14 -27.25 12.19
CA THR A 228 -0.21 -27.55 13.59
C THR A 228 -1.06 -26.42 14.16
N ASP A 229 -1.88 -26.70 15.18
CA ASP A 229 -2.72 -25.68 15.85
C ASP A 229 -1.89 -24.48 16.33
N ILE A 230 -0.68 -24.76 16.82
CA ILE A 230 0.29 -23.74 17.24
C ILE A 230 0.76 -22.90 16.05
N GLU A 231 1.06 -23.52 14.90
CA GLU A 231 1.49 -22.77 13.70
C GLU A 231 0.35 -21.89 13.15
N LEU A 232 -0.89 -22.37 13.20
CA LEU A 232 -2.07 -21.60 12.81
C LEU A 232 -2.24 -20.38 13.74
N GLY A 233 -2.25 -20.60 15.05
CA GLY A 233 -2.38 -19.52 16.04
C GLY A 233 -1.25 -18.48 15.94
N LEU A 234 -0.01 -18.93 15.75
CA LEU A 234 1.14 -18.02 15.59
C LEU A 234 1.05 -17.21 14.28
N THR A 235 0.61 -17.83 13.19
CA THR A 235 0.41 -17.12 11.91
C THR A 235 -0.75 -16.11 12.02
N ALA A 236 -1.83 -16.46 12.73
CA ALA A 236 -2.94 -15.53 12.97
C ALA A 236 -2.51 -14.32 13.80
N ALA A 237 -1.72 -14.55 14.84
CA ALA A 237 -1.14 -13.49 15.67
C ALA A 237 -0.13 -12.60 14.92
N ALA A 238 0.49 -13.11 13.83
CA ALA A 238 1.44 -12.33 13.04
C ALA A 238 0.80 -11.10 12.38
N ILE A 239 -0.51 -11.13 12.04
CA ILE A 239 -1.20 -9.99 11.42
C ILE A 239 -1.20 -8.75 12.35
N PRO A 240 -1.78 -8.80 13.58
CA PRO A 240 -1.76 -7.65 14.47
C PRO A 240 -0.34 -7.28 14.93
N VAL A 241 0.55 -8.26 15.12
CA VAL A 241 1.95 -8.00 15.46
C VAL A 241 2.63 -7.16 14.39
N THR A 242 2.48 -7.50 13.10
CA THR A 242 3.07 -6.71 12.02
C THR A 242 2.51 -5.30 11.95
N ILE A 243 1.20 -5.12 12.16
CA ILE A 243 0.59 -3.78 12.23
C ILE A 243 1.27 -2.95 13.32
N VAL A 244 1.44 -3.51 14.52
CA VAL A 244 2.12 -2.84 15.63
C VAL A 244 3.56 -2.49 15.26
N ILE A 245 4.31 -3.42 14.65
CA ILE A 245 5.70 -3.18 14.22
C ILE A 245 5.80 -2.02 13.23
N LEU A 246 4.92 -1.96 12.22
CA LEU A 246 4.91 -0.90 11.22
C LEU A 246 4.51 0.46 11.82
N LEU A 247 3.55 0.48 12.75
CA LEU A 247 3.18 1.70 13.48
C LEU A 247 4.31 2.18 14.38
N CYS A 248 4.97 1.28 15.11
CA CYS A 248 6.16 1.57 15.90
C CYS A 248 7.30 2.12 15.02
N ALA A 249 7.51 1.55 13.82
CA ALA A 249 8.51 2.01 12.86
C ALA A 249 8.26 3.47 12.46
N ALA A 250 7.02 3.80 12.07
CA ALA A 250 6.63 5.17 11.74
C ALA A 250 6.80 6.11 12.94
N TYR A 251 6.34 5.70 14.13
CA TYR A 251 6.39 6.49 15.35
C TYR A 251 7.82 6.80 15.82
N PHE A 252 8.69 5.79 15.89
CA PHE A 252 10.08 5.99 16.35
C PHE A 252 10.89 6.81 15.35
N THR A 253 10.63 6.66 14.06
CA THR A 253 11.28 7.48 13.03
C THR A 253 10.88 8.95 13.14
N GLN A 254 9.60 9.26 13.36
CA GLN A 254 9.14 10.64 13.57
C GLN A 254 9.74 11.32 14.79
N ARG A 255 9.99 10.55 15.86
CA ARG A 255 10.57 11.07 17.12
C ARG A 255 12.09 11.04 17.15
N GLU A 256 12.73 10.53 16.10
CA GLU A 256 14.18 10.31 16.01
C GLU A 256 14.71 9.42 17.17
N ASN A 257 13.90 8.46 17.64
CA ASN A 257 14.28 7.56 18.73
C ASN A 257 15.18 6.42 18.21
N ARG A 258 16.50 6.58 18.38
CA ARG A 258 17.51 5.60 17.92
C ARG A 258 17.32 4.20 18.51
N ILE A 259 16.98 4.09 19.80
CA ILE A 259 16.83 2.80 20.48
C ILE A 259 15.62 2.05 19.91
N GLY A 260 14.48 2.73 19.83
CA GLY A 260 13.26 2.17 19.24
C GLY A 260 13.45 1.79 17.77
N MET A 261 14.18 2.61 17.00
CA MET A 261 14.49 2.33 15.61
C MET A 261 15.40 1.10 15.43
N CYS A 262 16.41 0.94 16.29
CA CYS A 262 17.24 -0.26 16.31
C CYS A 262 16.42 -1.53 16.57
N GLY A 263 15.51 -1.48 17.55
CA GLY A 263 14.58 -2.58 17.83
C GLY A 263 13.69 -2.93 16.64
N VAL A 264 13.15 -1.92 15.94
CA VAL A 264 12.35 -2.14 14.71
C VAL A 264 13.19 -2.73 13.57
N ILE A 265 14.42 -2.27 13.38
CA ILE A 265 15.32 -2.84 12.35
C ILE A 265 15.59 -4.32 12.63
N LEU A 266 15.86 -4.69 13.90
CA LEU A 266 16.02 -6.09 14.28
C LEU A 266 14.75 -6.91 13.99
N LEU A 267 13.57 -6.35 14.24
CA LEU A 267 12.30 -7.00 13.90
C LEU A 267 12.11 -7.14 12.39
N PHE A 268 12.55 -6.19 11.57
CA PHE A 268 12.55 -6.34 10.10
C PHE A 268 13.51 -7.43 9.63
N PHE A 269 14.69 -7.58 10.23
CA PHE A 269 15.55 -8.74 9.96
C PHE A 269 14.88 -10.06 10.34
N GLY A 270 14.15 -10.10 11.46
CA GLY A 270 13.32 -11.24 11.85
C GLY A 270 12.22 -11.55 10.82
N GLY A 271 11.53 -10.51 10.33
CA GLY A 271 10.56 -10.62 9.25
C GLY A 271 11.18 -11.16 7.95
N LEU A 272 12.34 -10.64 7.56
CA LEU A 272 13.08 -11.10 6.38
C LEU A 272 13.47 -12.59 6.52
N ALA A 273 13.99 -12.98 7.68
CA ALA A 273 14.30 -14.38 7.97
C ALA A 273 13.05 -15.28 7.90
N TYR A 274 11.90 -14.81 8.41
CA TYR A 274 10.62 -15.51 8.32
C TYR A 274 10.18 -15.73 6.87
N PHE A 275 10.24 -14.70 6.02
CA PHE A 275 9.87 -14.83 4.60
C PHE A 275 10.82 -15.75 3.84
N LEU A 276 12.13 -15.67 4.10
CA LEU A 276 13.10 -16.59 3.50
C LEU A 276 12.82 -18.04 3.91
N PHE A 277 12.56 -18.28 5.20
CA PHE A 277 12.18 -19.60 5.70
C PHE A 277 10.91 -20.12 5.03
N LYS A 278 9.86 -19.30 4.94
CA LYS A 278 8.61 -19.70 4.28
C LYS A 278 8.81 -19.93 2.79
N LEU A 279 9.62 -19.12 2.11
CA LEU A 279 9.96 -19.31 0.71
C LEU A 279 10.64 -20.66 0.48
N VAL A 280 11.62 -21.03 1.30
CA VAL A 280 12.26 -22.35 1.24
C VAL A 280 11.25 -23.47 1.53
N ARG A 281 10.37 -23.27 2.52
CA ARG A 281 9.36 -24.26 2.92
C ARG A 281 8.36 -24.57 1.81
N ILE A 282 7.98 -23.58 0.99
CA ILE A 282 7.11 -23.78 -0.18
C ILE A 282 7.71 -24.79 -1.19
N TYR A 283 9.04 -24.85 -1.30
CA TYR A 283 9.75 -25.75 -2.22
C TYR A 283 10.31 -27.01 -1.55
N SER A 284 10.14 -27.18 -0.24
CA SER A 284 10.65 -28.33 0.50
C SER A 284 9.94 -29.63 0.12
N LYS A 285 10.69 -30.75 0.05
CA LYS A 285 10.12 -32.08 -0.28
C LYS A 285 9.08 -32.57 0.73
N ALA A 286 9.25 -32.23 2.01
CA ALA A 286 8.39 -32.71 3.10
C ALA A 286 7.01 -32.03 3.15
N ARG A 287 6.90 -30.76 2.72
CA ARG A 287 5.67 -29.97 2.85
C ARG A 287 5.20 -29.30 1.56
N GLY A 288 5.97 -29.38 0.47
CA GLY A 288 5.68 -28.73 -0.81
C GLY A 288 4.34 -29.15 -1.44
N GLN A 289 3.85 -30.35 -1.13
CA GLN A 289 2.54 -30.84 -1.58
C GLN A 289 1.39 -29.97 -1.06
N ASN A 290 1.48 -29.49 0.19
CA ASN A 290 0.46 -28.63 0.81
C ASN A 290 0.39 -27.23 0.17
N TYR A 291 1.39 -26.85 -0.61
CA TYR A 291 1.46 -25.56 -1.31
C TYR A 291 1.09 -25.66 -2.78
N LEU A 292 0.85 -26.84 -3.36
CA LEU A 292 0.74 -27.01 -4.81
C LEU A 292 -0.33 -26.15 -5.48
N ALA A 293 -1.46 -25.90 -4.81
CA ALA A 293 -2.52 -25.05 -5.33
C ALA A 293 -2.15 -23.56 -5.34
N VAL A 294 -1.26 -23.16 -4.42
CA VAL A 294 -0.94 -21.75 -4.17
C VAL A 294 0.50 -21.37 -4.45
N LYS A 295 1.33 -22.33 -4.85
CA LYS A 295 2.78 -22.20 -4.94
C LYS A 295 3.23 -20.99 -5.74
N ARG A 296 2.66 -20.78 -6.92
CA ARG A 296 3.04 -19.67 -7.81
C ARG A 296 2.69 -18.31 -7.18
N SER A 297 1.46 -18.14 -6.75
CA SER A 297 0.99 -16.90 -6.13
C SER A 297 1.70 -16.57 -4.80
N LEU A 298 1.86 -17.57 -3.91
CA LEU A 298 2.56 -17.40 -2.64
C LEU A 298 4.05 -17.08 -2.85
N THR A 299 4.68 -17.69 -3.85
CA THR A 299 6.08 -17.38 -4.21
C THR A 299 6.19 -15.94 -4.68
N ALA A 300 5.30 -15.49 -5.57
CA ALA A 300 5.32 -14.12 -6.07
C ALA A 300 5.17 -13.10 -4.93
N PHE A 301 4.22 -13.32 -4.01
CA PHE A 301 4.06 -12.48 -2.81
C PHE A 301 5.30 -12.52 -1.92
N ALA A 302 5.84 -13.70 -1.62
CA ALA A 302 7.03 -13.82 -0.78
C ALA A 302 8.25 -13.10 -1.37
N VAL A 303 8.50 -13.26 -2.68
CA VAL A 303 9.62 -12.59 -3.37
C VAL A 303 9.43 -11.07 -3.36
N MET A 304 8.23 -10.57 -3.66
CA MET A 304 7.93 -9.14 -3.58
C MET A 304 8.14 -8.57 -2.17
N THR A 305 7.66 -9.27 -1.14
CA THR A 305 7.86 -8.86 0.25
C THR A 305 9.32 -8.89 0.66
N ILE A 306 10.11 -9.88 0.21
CA ILE A 306 11.56 -9.94 0.48
C ILE A 306 12.28 -8.75 -0.16
N VAL A 307 11.95 -8.41 -1.40
CA VAL A 307 12.55 -7.24 -2.07
C VAL A 307 12.18 -5.96 -1.33
N LEU A 308 10.90 -5.78 -0.99
CA LEU A 308 10.44 -4.58 -0.28
C LEU A 308 11.08 -4.45 1.10
N ILE A 309 11.11 -5.51 1.91
CA ILE A 309 11.69 -5.44 3.25
C ILE A 309 13.20 -5.15 3.24
N ILE A 310 13.94 -5.64 2.23
CA ILE A 310 15.37 -5.29 2.05
C ILE A 310 15.51 -3.79 1.78
N VAL A 311 14.68 -3.24 0.89
CA VAL A 311 14.68 -1.80 0.58
C VAL A 311 14.23 -0.98 1.80
N THR A 312 13.28 -1.48 2.60
CA THR A 312 12.83 -0.87 3.85
C THR A 312 13.95 -0.84 4.89
N ILE A 313 14.67 -1.94 5.09
CA ILE A 313 15.82 -2.02 6.00
C ILE A 313 16.92 -1.04 5.56
N ALA A 314 17.25 -0.98 4.26
CA ALA A 314 18.23 -0.03 3.76
C ALA A 314 17.82 1.43 4.04
N ASN A 315 16.56 1.79 3.78
CA ASN A 315 16.03 3.13 4.08
C ASN A 315 15.94 3.42 5.59
N ALA A 316 15.69 2.39 6.42
CA ALA A 316 15.68 2.48 7.86
C ALA A 316 17.06 2.94 8.40
N PHE A 317 18.15 2.36 7.89
CA PHE A 317 19.51 2.79 8.22
C PHE A 317 19.80 4.22 7.76
N LEU A 318 19.39 4.59 6.54
CA LEU A 318 19.54 5.96 6.03
C LEU A 318 18.77 6.99 6.87
N CYS A 319 17.57 6.64 7.33
CA CYS A 319 16.81 7.50 8.24
C CYS A 319 17.55 7.65 9.57
N MET A 320 18.01 6.54 10.15
CA MET A 320 18.71 6.54 11.45
C MET A 320 20.03 7.32 11.42
N SER A 321 20.82 7.22 10.34
CA SER A 321 22.05 8.03 10.18
C SER A 321 21.76 9.53 10.08
N ASN A 322 20.52 9.88 9.71
CA ASN A 322 20.07 11.26 9.57
C ASN A 322 19.36 11.81 10.82
N PHE A 323 19.30 11.09 11.95
CA PHE A 323 18.67 11.59 13.19
C PHE A 323 19.50 12.69 13.88
N ASN A 324 18.84 13.54 14.69
CA ASN A 324 19.36 14.70 15.43
C ASN A 324 19.87 15.85 14.57
N ASN A 325 19.29 15.97 13.38
CA ASN A 325 19.77 16.86 12.32
C ASN A 325 18.68 17.89 11.93
N GLY A 326 17.73 18.14 12.82
CA GLY A 326 16.68 19.17 12.69
C GLY A 326 15.38 18.71 12.01
N LEU A 327 15.28 17.47 11.52
CA LEU A 327 14.10 16.99 10.80
C LEU A 327 12.86 16.88 11.73
N LYS A 328 13.07 16.50 12.99
CA LYS A 328 12.02 16.43 14.02
C LYS A 328 11.16 17.70 14.15
N THR A 329 11.75 18.89 14.02
CA THR A 329 11.03 20.17 14.16
C THR A 329 10.03 20.39 13.02
N HIS A 330 10.30 19.86 11.82
CA HIS A 330 9.39 19.95 10.67
C HIS A 330 8.36 18.81 10.64
N LEU A 331 8.65 17.67 11.27
CA LEU A 331 7.75 16.50 11.32
C LEU A 331 6.75 16.57 12.47
N VAL A 332 7.17 17.09 13.63
CA VAL A 332 6.33 17.23 14.82
C VAL A 332 5.88 18.69 14.90
N LYS A 333 4.63 18.98 14.51
CA LYS A 333 4.06 20.32 14.71
C LYS A 333 4.24 20.74 16.18
N PRO A 334 4.80 21.93 16.46
CA PRO A 334 4.80 22.45 17.82
C PRO A 334 3.36 22.55 18.32
N LYS A 335 3.12 22.12 19.55
CA LYS A 335 1.80 22.18 20.20
C LYS A 335 1.45 23.60 20.71
N GLY A 336 2.07 24.63 20.13
CA GLY A 336 1.93 26.04 20.52
C GLY A 336 1.81 26.95 19.31
N ARG A 337 1.26 28.15 19.50
CA ARG A 337 1.14 29.21 18.48
C ARG A 337 2.48 29.38 17.75
N ASP A 338 2.46 29.26 16.42
CA ASP A 338 3.60 29.60 15.56
C ASP A 338 3.96 31.09 15.76
N PRO A 339 5.13 31.46 16.32
CA PRO A 339 5.57 32.85 16.35
C PRO A 339 5.90 33.36 14.93
N GLU A 340 6.22 32.46 13.99
CA GLU A 340 6.49 32.79 12.59
C GLU A 340 5.24 33.28 11.80
N LYS A 341 4.05 33.21 12.42
CA LYS A 341 2.84 33.83 11.87
C LYS A 341 2.61 35.27 12.32
N ASP A 342 3.32 35.77 13.33
CA ASP A 342 3.29 37.19 13.68
C ASP A 342 4.29 38.00 12.81
N ASP A 343 5.37 37.38 12.34
CA ASP A 343 6.37 38.06 11.51
C ASP A 343 5.96 38.21 10.02
N MET A 344 4.97 37.46 9.54
CA MET A 344 4.49 37.62 8.15
C MET A 344 3.49 38.79 8.00
N ASN A 345 3.05 39.38 9.11
CA ASN A 345 2.26 40.62 9.12
C ASN A 345 3.12 41.89 9.24
N SER A 346 4.44 41.78 9.45
CA SER A 346 5.34 42.95 9.56
C SER A 346 5.92 43.41 8.22
N PHE A 347 5.62 42.72 7.11
CA PHE A 347 5.95 43.17 5.74
C PHE A 347 4.84 44.01 5.09
N GLN A 348 4.06 44.76 5.88
CA GLN A 348 3.41 45.95 5.34
C GLN A 348 4.47 47.05 5.30
N MET A 349 4.98 47.33 4.08
CA MET A 349 5.69 48.57 3.78
C MET A 349 4.80 49.75 4.16
N THR A 350 4.91 50.21 5.41
CA THR A 350 4.50 51.55 5.78
C THR A 350 5.74 52.40 5.56
N ASP A 351 5.68 53.20 4.51
CA ASP A 351 6.68 54.18 4.14
C ASP A 351 6.71 55.28 5.22
N GLN A 352 7.25 54.95 6.40
CA GLN A 352 7.61 55.93 7.42
C GLN A 352 9.01 56.42 7.09
N LYS A 353 9.06 57.57 6.41
CA LYS A 353 10.25 58.41 6.33
C LYS A 353 10.95 58.44 7.70
N PRO A 354 12.26 58.18 7.78
CA PRO A 354 12.97 58.29 9.05
C PRO A 354 12.87 59.73 9.54
N GLN A 355 12.20 59.94 10.69
CA GLN A 355 12.35 61.18 11.44
C GLN A 355 13.80 61.24 11.93
N LEU A 356 14.60 62.04 11.24
CA LEU A 356 15.91 62.48 11.72
C LEU A 356 15.74 63.10 13.10
N SER A 357 16.42 62.53 14.09
CA SER A 357 16.54 63.08 15.42
C SER A 357 17.37 64.36 15.37
N THR A 358 16.71 65.52 15.36
CA THR A 358 17.38 66.78 15.63
C THR A 358 17.79 66.82 17.09
N ARG A 359 19.03 66.48 17.38
CA ARG A 359 19.71 66.89 18.61
C ARG A 359 21.18 67.17 18.33
N MET A 360 21.44 68.38 17.83
CA MET A 360 22.72 69.05 18.02
C MET A 360 22.54 70.04 19.17
N THR A 361 23.11 69.71 20.32
CA THR A 361 23.45 70.66 21.39
C THR A 361 24.94 70.87 21.34
N ILE A 362 25.35 72.14 21.27
CA ILE A 362 26.61 72.85 21.58
C ILE A 362 26.35 74.25 20.94
N ASP A 363 26.30 75.40 21.58
CA ASP A 363 26.57 75.88 22.96
C ASP A 363 25.43 76.78 23.43
#